data_AF-A0A5B6ZBK7-F1
#
_entry.id   AF-A0A5B6ZBK7-F1
#
_cell.length_a   1.000
_cell.length_b   1.000
_cell.length_c   1.000
_cell.angle_alpha   90.00
_cell.angle_beta   90.00
_cell.angle_gamma   90.00
#
_symmetry.space_group_name_H-M   'P 1'
#
loop_
_entity.id
_entity.type
_entity.pdbx_description
1 polymer ?
#
loop_
_entity_poly.entity_id
_entity_poly.type
_entity_poly.pdbx_seq_one_letter_code
_entity_poly.pdbx_strand_id
1 'polypeptide(L)'
;MASRFSSGDIAGFKLLFALAILYGLMSILVHSVLNMKFIKPLDIDAPLDRFSEARAVEHVRVLSEEIDGRQEGRQGLKEAAQYIKIQLEIIKERGGSNMRIEIE
;
A
#
# COMPACT_ATOMS: atom_id res chain seq x y z
N MET A 1 -18.50 -36.97 25.50
CA MET A 1 -17.30 -37.75 25.17
C MET A 1 -16.12 -36.80 25.09
N ALA A 2 -15.14 -36.94 25.99
CA ALA A 2 -13.95 -36.10 25.99
C ALA A 2 -12.99 -36.58 24.90
N SER A 3 -12.75 -35.77 23.87
CA SER A 3 -11.74 -36.06 22.86
C SER A 3 -10.36 -35.96 23.50
N ARG A 4 -9.75 -37.10 23.83
CA ARG A 4 -8.32 -37.14 24.19
C ARG A 4 -7.53 -36.96 22.89
N PHE A 5 -6.98 -35.78 22.70
CA PHE A 5 -6.00 -35.54 21.64
C PHE A 5 -4.78 -36.44 21.88
N SER A 6 -4.44 -37.25 20.89
CA SER A 6 -3.24 -38.08 20.91
C SER A 6 -2.00 -37.18 20.78
N SER A 7 -0.85 -37.63 21.29
CA SER A 7 0.44 -36.95 21.09
C SER A 7 0.74 -36.70 19.60
N GLY A 8 0.26 -37.59 18.72
CA GLY A 8 0.35 -37.42 17.26
C GLY A 8 -0.50 -36.26 16.74
N ASP A 9 -1.69 -36.04 17.30
CA ASP A 9 -2.58 -34.94 16.89
C ASP A 9 -1.98 -33.58 17.26
N ILE A 10 -1.33 -33.50 18.42
CA ILE A 10 -0.63 -32.29 18.87
C ILE A 10 0.56 -31.98 17.96
N ALA A 11 1.32 -33.01 17.55
CA ALA A 11 2.43 -32.85 16.61
C ALA A 11 1.95 -32.42 15.22
N GLY A 12 0.88 -33.03 14.72
CA GLY A 12 0.25 -32.68 13.43
C GLY A 12 -0.28 -31.24 13.44
N PHE A 13 -0.95 -30.82 14.50
CA PHE A 13 -1.43 -29.45 14.65
C PHE A 13 -0.28 -28.44 14.66
N LYS A 14 0.80 -28.72 15.40
CA LYS A 14 2.00 -27.85 15.41
C LYS A 14 2.62 -27.73 14.02
N LEU A 15 2.68 -28.82 13.26
CA LEU A 15 3.18 -28.81 11.89
C LEU A 15 2.29 -27.97 10.97
N LEU A 16 0.98 -28.14 11.02
CA LEU A 16 0.03 -27.35 10.24
C LEU A 16 0.10 -25.86 10.60
N PHE A 17 0.24 -25.55 11.89
CA PHE A 17 0.40 -24.18 12.36
C PHE A 17 1.71 -23.55 11.87
N ALA A 18 2.83 -24.29 11.94
CA ALA A 18 4.11 -23.84 11.41
C ALA A 18 4.06 -23.61 9.88
N LEU A 19 3.40 -24.50 9.14
CA LEU A 19 3.17 -24.33 7.70
C LEU A 19 2.31 -23.08 7.42
N ALA A 20 1.23 -22.87 8.17
CA ALA A 20 0.38 -21.70 8.02
C ALA A 20 1.16 -20.39 8.24
N ILE A 21 2.01 -20.34 9.26
CA ILE A 21 2.90 -19.19 9.50
C ILE A 21 3.88 -19.02 8.34
N LEU A 22 4.56 -20.08 7.92
CA LEU A 22 5.56 -20.01 6.85
C LEU A 22 4.93 -19.51 5.54
N TYR A 23 3.82 -20.10 5.12
CA TYR A 23 3.11 -19.68 3.91
C TYR A 23 2.50 -18.28 4.05
N GLY A 24 2.04 -17.91 5.24
CA GLY A 24 1.57 -16.56 5.53
C GLY A 24 2.70 -15.52 5.36
N LEU A 25 3.87 -15.77 5.96
CA LEU A 25 5.04 -14.90 5.82
C LEU A 25 5.50 -14.80 4.36
N MET A 26 5.56 -15.92 3.64
CA MET A 26 5.89 -15.93 2.21
C MET A 26 4.87 -15.13 1.39
N SER A 27 3.58 -15.25 1.69
CA SER A 27 2.52 -14.48 1.03
C SER A 27 2.66 -12.98 1.28
N ILE A 28 2.90 -12.56 2.52
CA ILE A 28 3.13 -11.16 2.89
C ILE A 28 4.37 -10.61 2.16
N LEU A 29 5.46 -11.38 2.12
CA LEU A 29 6.69 -11.00 1.44
C LEU A 29 6.45 -10.81 -0.06
N VAL A 30 5.83 -11.78 -0.73
CA VAL A 30 5.50 -11.69 -2.16
C VAL A 30 4.56 -10.53 -2.43
N HIS A 31 3.53 -10.35 -1.62
CA HIS A 31 2.59 -9.22 -1.75
C HIS A 31 3.30 -7.87 -1.62
N SER A 32 4.22 -7.75 -0.65
CA SER A 32 5.01 -6.55 -0.44
C SER A 32 5.95 -6.28 -1.61
N VAL A 33 6.62 -7.31 -2.15
CA VAL A 33 7.50 -7.15 -3.31
C VAL A 33 6.73 -6.80 -4.59
N LEU A 34 5.56 -7.39 -4.81
CA LEU A 34 4.77 -7.14 -6.02
C LEU A 34 4.05 -5.78 -5.99
N ASN A 35 3.50 -5.40 -4.83
CA ASN A 35 2.60 -4.25 -4.73
C ASN A 35 3.24 -3.03 -4.04
N MET A 36 4.23 -3.22 -3.16
CA MET A 36 4.82 -2.15 -2.35
C MET A 36 6.25 -1.77 -2.76
N LYS A 37 6.80 -2.32 -3.85
CA LYS A 37 8.15 -1.98 -4.37
C LYS A 37 8.35 -0.47 -4.60
N PHE A 38 7.26 0.28 -4.80
CA PHE A 38 7.25 1.72 -5.10
C PHE A 38 6.92 2.59 -3.88
N ILE A 39 6.53 1.97 -2.76
CA ILE A 39 6.20 2.63 -1.50
C ILE A 39 7.32 2.29 -0.53
N LYS A 40 8.56 2.70 -0.84
CA LYS A 40 9.58 2.76 0.20
C LYS A 40 9.24 3.99 1.04
N PRO A 41 8.76 3.84 2.29
CA PRO A 41 8.52 5.02 3.13
C PRO A 41 9.83 5.82 3.22
N LEU A 42 9.70 7.14 3.26
CA LEU A 42 10.84 7.97 3.62
C LEU A 42 11.34 7.54 5.00
N ASP A 43 12.66 7.51 5.14
CA ASP A 43 13.26 7.21 6.44
C ASP A 43 12.82 8.25 7.47
N ILE A 44 12.80 7.91 8.75
CA ILE A 44 12.46 8.85 9.82
C ILE A 44 13.40 10.07 9.80
N ASP A 45 14.65 9.84 9.40
CA ASP A 45 15.68 10.86 9.25
C ASP A 45 15.76 11.43 7.82
N ALA A 46 14.73 11.21 7.00
CA ALA A 46 14.74 11.71 5.63
C ALA A 46 14.80 13.24 5.60
N PRO A 47 15.71 13.81 4.78
CA PRO A 47 15.78 15.25 4.57
C PRO A 47 14.43 15.86 4.14
N LEU A 48 14.09 17.02 4.72
CA LEU A 48 12.81 17.72 4.48
C LEU A 48 12.63 18.17 3.03
N ASP A 49 13.73 18.37 2.30
CA ASP A 49 13.75 18.71 0.86
C ASP A 49 13.27 17.56 -0.04
N ARG A 50 13.10 16.35 0.50
CA ARG A 50 12.57 15.20 -0.24
C ARG A 50 11.06 15.28 -0.43
N PHE A 51 10.37 16.10 0.34
CA PHE A 51 8.94 16.33 0.23
C PHE A 51 8.66 17.61 -0.57
N SER A 52 7.91 17.48 -1.66
CA SER A 52 7.45 18.63 -2.44
C SER A 52 6.09 19.10 -1.92
N GLU A 53 6.12 20.13 -1.06
CA GLU A 53 4.92 20.73 -0.49
C GLU A 53 3.97 21.27 -1.56
N ALA A 54 4.50 21.97 -2.57
CA ALA A 54 3.70 22.51 -3.68
C ALA A 54 2.89 21.42 -4.40
N ARG A 55 3.50 20.24 -4.64
CA ARG A 55 2.79 19.10 -5.26
C ARG A 55 1.70 18.55 -4.35
N ALA A 56 1.94 18.49 -3.05
CA ALA A 56 0.93 18.05 -2.09
C ALA A 56 -0.26 19.02 -2.04
N VAL A 57 0.02 20.33 -2.02
CA VAL A 57 -1.01 21.38 -2.06
C VAL A 57 -1.82 21.31 -3.36
N GLU A 58 -1.18 21.05 -4.51
CA GLU A 58 -1.87 20.89 -5.79
C GLU A 58 -2.84 19.70 -5.78
N HIS A 59 -2.43 18.56 -5.25
CA HIS A 59 -3.34 17.41 -5.09
C HIS A 59 -4.52 17.73 -4.17
N VAL A 60 -4.29 18.48 -3.08
CA VAL A 60 -5.37 18.94 -2.19
C VAL A 60 -6.32 19.88 -2.93
N ARG A 61 -5.80 20.82 -3.72
CA ARG A 61 -6.59 21.76 -4.54
C ARG A 61 -7.48 21.00 -5.52
N VAL A 62 -6.93 20.09 -6.32
CA VAL A 62 -7.71 19.30 -7.30
C VAL A 62 -8.80 18.49 -6.60
N LEU A 63 -8.49 17.80 -5.50
CA LEU A 63 -9.46 16.98 -4.77
C LEU A 63 -10.54 17.78 -4.01
N SER A 64 -10.32 19.06 -3.78
CA SER A 64 -11.22 19.91 -2.97
C SER A 64 -12.03 20.90 -3.81
N GLU A 65 -11.41 21.48 -4.83
CA GLU A 65 -11.99 22.55 -5.66
C GLU A 65 -12.46 22.06 -7.03
N GLU A 66 -11.77 21.09 -7.64
CA GLU A 66 -12.10 20.62 -8.99
C GLU A 66 -13.07 19.43 -8.99
N ILE A 67 -13.02 18.59 -7.95
CA ILE A 67 -13.89 17.42 -7.83
C ILE A 67 -15.06 17.73 -6.87
N ASP A 68 -16.25 17.94 -7.43
CA ASP A 68 -17.43 18.27 -6.66
C ASP A 68 -18.00 17.05 -5.92
N GLY A 69 -18.01 17.12 -4.59
CA GLY A 69 -18.70 16.17 -3.72
C GLY A 69 -18.13 14.75 -3.73
N ARG A 70 -17.34 14.43 -2.69
CA ARG A 70 -16.74 13.09 -2.48
C ARG A 70 -17.54 12.19 -1.53
N GLN A 71 -18.81 12.49 -1.32
CA GLN A 71 -19.70 11.66 -0.50
C GLN A 71 -20.13 10.39 -1.25
N GLU A 72 -20.48 9.34 -0.51
CA GLU A 72 -20.97 8.10 -1.11
C GLU A 72 -22.21 8.35 -1.99
N GLY A 73 -22.23 7.75 -3.19
CA GLY A 73 -23.29 7.94 -4.18
C GLY A 73 -23.13 9.16 -5.10
N ARG A 74 -22.15 10.04 -4.84
CA ARG A 74 -21.83 11.17 -5.74
C ARG A 74 -20.81 10.75 -6.81
N GLN A 75 -20.92 11.35 -7.98
CA GLN A 75 -19.98 11.12 -9.07
C GLN A 75 -18.54 11.54 -8.68
N GLY A 76 -18.40 12.63 -7.92
CA GLY A 76 -17.09 13.11 -7.45
C GLY A 76 -16.31 12.12 -6.61
N LEU A 77 -16.96 11.18 -5.90
CA LEU A 77 -16.24 10.10 -5.20
C LEU A 77 -15.51 9.17 -6.19
N LYS A 78 -16.18 8.82 -7.29
CA LYS A 78 -15.59 7.97 -8.33
C LYS A 78 -14.47 8.69 -9.06
N GLU A 79 -14.66 9.97 -9.35
CA GLU A 79 -13.65 10.82 -9.99
C GLU A 79 -12.42 11.01 -9.11
N ALA A 80 -12.60 11.25 -7.80
CA ALA A 80 -11.50 11.31 -6.85
C ALA A 80 -10.73 9.99 -6.77
N ALA A 81 -11.44 8.86 -6.72
CA ALA A 81 -10.80 7.54 -6.71
C ALA A 81 -10.00 7.27 -8.00
N GLN A 82 -10.55 7.66 -9.16
CA GLN A 82 -9.85 7.55 -10.45
C GLN A 82 -8.62 8.46 -10.50
N TYR A 83 -8.74 9.71 -10.06
CA TYR A 83 -7.63 10.66 -9.99
C TYR A 83 -6.49 10.12 -9.11
N ILE A 84 -6.80 9.68 -7.88
CA ILE A 84 -5.81 9.13 -6.96
C ILE A 84 -5.13 7.89 -7.57
N LYS A 85 -5.91 7.00 -8.20
CA LYS A 85 -5.36 5.82 -8.87
C LYS A 85 -4.37 6.19 -9.98
N ILE A 86 -4.72 7.17 -10.83
CA ILE A 86 -3.84 7.65 -11.90
C ILE A 86 -2.56 8.25 -11.31
N GLN A 87 -2.65 9.09 -10.27
CA GLN A 87 -1.46 9.66 -9.62
C GLN A 87 -0.55 8.56 -9.04
N LEU A 88 -1.13 7.52 -8.43
CA LEU A 88 -0.36 6.38 -7.92
C LEU A 88 0.30 5.57 -9.04
N GLU A 89 -0.37 5.38 -10.19
CA GLU A 89 0.22 4.72 -11.36
C GLU A 89 1.41 5.54 -11.92
N ILE A 90 1.26 6.86 -12.03
CA ILE A 90 2.35 7.76 -12.46
C ILE A 90 3.54 7.69 -11.49
N ILE A 91 3.28 7.69 -10.18
CA ILE A 91 4.33 7.56 -9.16
C ILE A 91 5.02 6.19 -9.26
N LYS A 92 4.25 5.12 -9.48
CA LYS A 92 4.75 3.76 -9.68
C LYS A 92 5.66 3.67 -10.89
N GLU A 93 5.25 4.21 -12.04
CA GLU A 93 6.06 4.23 -13.26
C GLU A 93 7.38 4.99 -13.04
N ARG A 94 7.31 6.14 -12.36
CA ARG A 94 8.50 6.94 -12.04
C ARG A 94 9.43 6.22 -11.07
N GLY A 95 8.91 5.59 -10.01
CA GLY A 95 9.69 4.90 -8.97
C GLY A 95 10.46 3.66 -9.44
N GLY A 96 10.18 3.15 -10.66
CA GLY A 96 10.98 2.11 -11.31
C GLY A 96 12.24 2.63 -12.01
N SER A 97 12.28 3.92 -12.33
CA SER A 97 13.44 4.61 -12.90
C SER A 97 14.08 5.47 -11.80
N ASN A 98 15.40 5.46 -11.63
CA ASN A 98 16.10 6.41 -10.75
C ASN A 98 16.04 7.85 -11.30
N MET A 99 14.87 8.33 -11.72
CA MET A 99 14.68 9.60 -12.39
C MET A 99 14.17 10.62 -11.37
N ARG A 100 15.05 11.56 -11.00
CA ARG A 100 14.69 12.78 -10.30
C ARG A 100 14.13 13.77 -11.33
N ILE A 101 12.88 14.16 -11.16
CA ILE A 101 12.31 15.30 -11.87
C ILE A 101 12.03 16.37 -10.81
N GLU A 102 12.95 17.32 -10.72
CA GLU A 102 12.75 18.62 -10.06
C GLU A 102 11.83 19.46 -10.96
N ILE A 103 10.79 20.03 -10.38
CA ILE A 103 9.99 21.06 -11.02
C ILE A 103 9.95 22.20 -10.00
N GLU A 104 10.50 23.35 -10.41
CA GLU A 104 10.45 24.64 -9.69
C GLU A 104 9.01 25.14 -9.52
#